data_AF-A0A179DBV4-F1
#
_entry.id   AF-A0A179DBV4-F1
#
_cell.length_a   1.000
_cell.length_b   1.000
_cell.length_c   1.000
_cell.angle_alpha   90.00
_cell.angle_beta   90.00
_cell.angle_gamma   90.00
#
_symmetry.space_group_name_H-M   'P 1'
#
loop_
_entity.id
_entity.type
_entity.pdbx_description
1 polymer ?
#
loop_
_entity_poly.entity_id
_entity_poly.type
_entity_poly.pdbx_seq_one_letter_code
_entity_poly.pdbx_strand_id
1 'polypeptide(L)'
;MKNLKKTINVALLITPIVVLAACNNNKAKYEDLATGEKVYIIKDAETGMAIDSVSQKPVMFYVDLDTKDTINGTTGAVVNNQIVKDAEGKYEMAKSDLEQQIDEMKSEDGVKIKVEKDGDYKIKTDDKKIKIEDGEAKIKTDN
;
A
#
# COMPACT_ATOMS: atom_id res chain seq x y z
N MET A 1 -13.12 -81.76 36.95
CA MET A 1 -12.52 -81.45 35.63
C MET A 1 -12.24 -79.95 35.57
N LYS A 2 -11.03 -79.59 35.13
CA LYS A 2 -10.52 -78.21 35.01
C LYS A 2 -11.26 -77.45 33.90
N ASN A 3 -10.95 -76.15 33.79
CA ASN A 3 -11.10 -75.23 32.62
C ASN A 3 -12.21 -74.17 32.84
N LEU A 4 -12.01 -72.87 32.58
CA LEU A 4 -10.88 -72.08 32.09
C LEU A 4 -11.23 -70.61 32.35
N LYS A 5 -10.35 -69.87 33.02
CA LYS A 5 -10.45 -68.40 33.14
C LYS A 5 -10.19 -67.79 31.76
N LYS A 6 -11.06 -66.91 31.27
CA LYS A 6 -10.78 -66.06 30.10
C LYS A 6 -10.76 -64.60 30.54
N THR A 7 -9.59 -64.15 30.93
CA THR A 7 -9.23 -62.73 31.05
C THR A 7 -9.22 -62.12 29.65
N ILE A 8 -10.08 -61.13 29.44
CA ILE A 8 -10.13 -60.32 28.23
C ILE A 8 -9.00 -59.30 28.34
N ASN A 9 -7.91 -59.54 27.60
CA ASN A 9 -6.81 -58.58 27.44
C ASN A 9 -7.30 -57.41 26.57
N VAL A 10 -7.51 -56.26 27.19
CA VAL A 10 -7.66 -54.97 26.48
C VAL A 10 -6.27 -54.52 26.07
N ALA A 11 -5.88 -54.81 24.83
CA ALA A 11 -4.71 -54.21 24.22
C ALA A 11 -5.11 -52.85 23.63
N LEU A 12 -4.98 -51.79 24.45
CA LEU A 12 -5.11 -50.41 24.02
C LEU A 12 -3.85 -50.05 23.22
N LEU A 13 -3.92 -50.13 21.89
CA LEU A 13 -2.88 -49.63 21.00
C LEU A 13 -2.89 -48.10 21.05
N ILE A 14 -2.03 -47.53 21.90
CA ILE A 14 -1.74 -46.10 21.91
C ILE A 14 -0.81 -45.83 20.72
N THR A 15 -1.40 -45.48 19.58
CA THR A 15 -0.62 -44.95 18.46
C THR A 15 -0.14 -43.56 18.82
N PRO A 16 1.16 -43.26 18.71
CA PRO A 16 1.62 -41.88 18.78
C PRO A 16 1.11 -41.17 17.53
N ILE A 17 0.09 -40.33 17.68
CA ILE A 17 -0.27 -39.32 16.67
C ILE A 17 0.92 -38.36 16.64
N VAL A 18 1.83 -38.58 15.70
CA VAL A 18 2.85 -37.60 15.35
C VAL A 18 2.11 -36.45 14.68
N VAL A 19 1.68 -35.47 15.47
CA VAL A 19 1.25 -34.17 14.95
C VAL A 19 2.52 -33.51 14.41
N LEU A 20 2.80 -33.71 13.13
CA LEU A 20 3.71 -32.85 12.40
C LEU A 20 3.04 -31.48 12.38
N ALA A 21 3.31 -30.67 13.40
CA ALA A 21 3.18 -29.23 13.29
C ALA A 21 4.16 -28.82 12.19
N ALA A 22 3.68 -28.82 10.95
CA ALA A 22 4.34 -28.11 9.86
C ALA A 22 4.27 -26.64 10.24
N CYS A 23 5.26 -26.20 11.03
CA CYS A 23 5.55 -24.78 11.21
C CYS A 23 5.95 -24.27 9.84
N ASN A 24 4.95 -23.85 9.07
CA ASN A 24 5.14 -23.10 7.85
C ASN A 24 5.69 -21.75 8.30
N ASN A 25 7.01 -21.66 8.47
CA ASN A 25 7.73 -20.45 8.86
C ASN A 25 7.75 -19.43 7.72
N ASN A 26 6.67 -19.34 6.95
CA ASN A 26 6.43 -18.25 6.03
C ASN A 26 6.01 -17.06 6.89
N LYS A 27 7.01 -16.44 7.52
CA LYS A 27 6.83 -15.10 8.06
C LYS A 27 6.57 -14.23 6.84
N ALA A 28 5.36 -13.68 6.75
CA ALA A 28 5.05 -12.68 5.74
C ALA A 28 6.14 -11.62 5.76
N LYS A 29 6.59 -11.23 4.58
CA LYS A 29 7.69 -10.28 4.42
C LYS A 29 7.22 -8.83 4.45
N TYR A 30 5.93 -8.61 4.19
CA TYR A 30 5.37 -7.28 4.04
C TYR A 30 4.16 -7.06 4.94
N GLU A 31 3.90 -5.80 5.28
CA GLU A 31 2.71 -5.34 5.98
C GLU A 31 2.02 -4.25 5.15
N ASP A 32 0.74 -4.44 4.82
CA ASP A 32 -0.07 -3.44 4.13
C ASP A 32 -0.43 -2.30 5.09
N LEU A 33 -0.10 -1.07 4.72
CA LEU A 33 -0.35 0.09 5.57
C LEU A 33 -1.84 0.46 5.66
N ALA A 34 -2.66 0.11 4.66
CA ALA A 34 -4.08 0.41 4.68
C ALA A 34 -4.83 -0.45 5.71
N THR A 35 -4.42 -1.71 5.88
CA THR A 35 -5.12 -2.70 6.70
C THR A 35 -4.36 -3.11 7.96
N GLY A 36 -3.03 -2.94 7.98
CA GLY A 36 -2.14 -3.51 8.99
C GLY A 36 -1.94 -5.03 8.84
N GLU A 37 -2.43 -5.62 7.76
CA GLU A 37 -2.33 -7.05 7.53
C GLU A 37 -0.97 -7.43 6.97
N LYS A 38 -0.53 -8.63 7.34
CA LYS A 38 0.69 -9.25 6.81
C LYS A 38 0.40 -9.87 5.45
N VAL A 39 1.08 -9.38 4.42
CA VAL A 39 0.78 -9.70 3.00
C VAL A 39 1.98 -10.26 2.24
N TYR A 40 1.70 -10.88 1.11
CA TYR A 40 2.72 -11.39 0.18
C TYR A 40 2.57 -10.67 -1.15
N ILE A 41 3.51 -9.77 -1.45
CA ILE A 41 3.43 -8.94 -2.64
C ILE A 41 3.93 -9.68 -3.88
N ILE A 42 3.09 -9.69 -4.91
CA ILE A 42 3.46 -9.94 -6.31
C ILE A 42 3.22 -8.67 -7.12
N LYS A 43 3.89 -8.53 -8.27
CA LYS A 43 3.63 -7.44 -9.20
C LYS A 43 2.72 -7.92 -10.31
N ASP A 44 1.68 -7.15 -10.58
CA ASP A 44 0.88 -7.28 -11.78
C ASP A 44 1.77 -7.06 -13.02
N ALA A 45 1.63 -7.94 -14.01
CA ALA A 45 2.52 -7.94 -15.17
C ALA A 45 2.21 -6.79 -16.14
N GLU A 46 0.99 -6.28 -16.16
CA GLU A 46 0.55 -5.24 -17.10
C GLU A 46 0.79 -3.84 -16.53
N THR A 47 0.43 -3.64 -15.26
CA THR A 47 0.42 -2.32 -14.61
C THR A 47 1.63 -2.10 -13.71
N GLY A 48 2.34 -3.16 -13.30
CA GLY A 48 3.41 -3.10 -12.31
C GLY A 48 2.92 -2.95 -10.87
N MET A 49 1.60 -2.91 -10.65
CA MET A 49 0.98 -2.70 -9.35
C MET A 49 1.24 -3.87 -8.40
N ALA A 50 1.53 -3.54 -7.15
CA ALA A 50 1.65 -4.51 -6.07
C ALA A 50 0.26 -5.08 -5.73
N ILE A 51 0.17 -6.41 -5.76
CA ILE A 51 -1.02 -7.18 -5.43
C ILE A 51 -0.65 -8.14 -4.31
N ASP A 52 -1.50 -8.26 -3.29
CA ASP A 52 -1.39 -9.35 -2.33
C ASP A 52 -1.75 -10.67 -3.02
N SER A 53 -0.79 -11.58 -3.11
CA SER A 53 -0.94 -12.86 -3.82
C SER A 53 -1.99 -13.78 -3.21
N VAL A 54 -2.39 -13.55 -1.95
CA VAL A 54 -3.43 -14.33 -1.28
C VAL A 54 -4.82 -13.78 -1.62
N SER A 55 -5.07 -12.50 -1.32
CA SER A 55 -6.39 -11.89 -1.52
C SER A 55 -6.64 -11.40 -2.94
N GLN A 56 -5.60 -11.32 -3.78
CA GLN A 56 -5.63 -10.74 -5.12
C GLN A 56 -6.09 -9.26 -5.13
N LYS A 57 -5.90 -8.56 -4.01
CA LYS A 57 -6.23 -7.13 -3.87
C LYS A 57 -5.00 -6.26 -4.11
N PRO A 58 -5.18 -5.08 -4.71
CA PRO A 58 -4.10 -4.11 -4.86
C PRO A 58 -3.66 -3.57 -3.50
N VAL A 59 -2.36 -3.36 -3.35
CA VAL A 59 -1.74 -2.82 -2.13
C VAL A 59 -1.01 -1.53 -2.49
N MET A 60 -1.55 -0.39 -2.05
CA MET A 60 -1.04 0.92 -2.46
C MET A 60 0.26 1.31 -1.76
N PHE A 61 0.39 1.02 -0.48
CA PHE A 61 1.60 1.25 0.30
C PHE A 61 1.81 0.10 1.27
N TYR A 62 3.03 -0.42 1.35
CA TYR A 62 3.37 -1.51 2.27
C TYR A 62 4.76 -1.33 2.84
N VAL A 63 5.02 -1.95 3.98
CA VAL A 63 6.31 -1.93 4.67
C VAL A 63 7.02 -3.26 4.46
N ASP A 64 8.27 -3.24 4.04
CA ASP A 64 9.16 -4.40 4.12
C ASP A 64 9.54 -4.63 5.59
N LEU A 65 9.17 -5.78 6.15
CA LEU A 65 9.37 -6.08 7.55
C LEU A 65 10.84 -6.37 7.90
N ASP A 66 11.69 -6.65 6.91
CA ASP A 66 13.13 -6.87 7.11
C ASP A 66 13.88 -5.54 7.10
N THR A 67 13.66 -4.68 6.08
CA THR A 67 14.38 -3.41 5.94
C THR A 67 13.72 -2.23 6.64
N LYS A 68 12.43 -2.36 6.98
CA LYS A 68 11.56 -1.29 7.51
C LYS A 68 11.31 -0.15 6.54
N ASP A 69 11.52 -0.39 5.25
CA ASP A 69 11.21 0.58 4.20
C ASP A 69 9.74 0.54 3.82
N THR A 70 9.14 1.72 3.67
CA THR A 70 7.82 1.91 3.07
C THR A 70 7.97 1.99 1.57
N ILE A 71 7.18 1.19 0.85
CA ILE A 71 7.24 1.04 -0.60
C ILE A 71 5.90 1.44 -1.20
N ASN A 72 5.95 2.22 -2.27
CA ASN A 72 4.79 2.54 -3.10
C ASN A 72 4.46 1.34 -3.98
N GLY A 73 3.26 0.80 -3.86
CA GLY A 73 2.84 -0.39 -4.58
C GLY A 73 2.66 -0.19 -6.08
N THR A 74 2.38 1.01 -6.54
CA THR A 74 2.25 1.30 -7.98
C THR A 74 3.61 1.35 -8.67
N THR A 75 4.60 1.99 -8.03
CA THR A 75 5.92 2.23 -8.67
C THR A 75 7.00 1.26 -8.19
N GLY A 76 6.83 0.66 -7.01
CA GLY A 76 7.87 -0.09 -6.30
C GLY A 76 8.97 0.80 -5.69
N ALA A 77 8.82 2.12 -5.69
CA ALA A 77 9.80 3.04 -5.12
C ALA A 77 9.70 3.06 -3.58
N VAL A 78 10.85 3.22 -2.92
CA VAL A 78 10.92 3.48 -1.47
C VAL A 78 10.52 4.94 -1.21
N VAL A 79 9.54 5.14 -0.32
CA VAL A 79 8.88 6.43 -0.06
C VAL A 79 8.89 6.79 1.44
N ASN A 80 9.95 6.41 2.14
CA ASN A 80 10.14 6.74 3.56
C ASN A 80 10.01 8.26 3.78
N ASN A 81 9.20 8.66 4.76
CA ASN A 81 8.91 10.07 5.11
C ASN A 81 8.28 10.90 3.98
N GLN A 82 7.84 10.28 2.89
CA GLN A 82 7.19 10.92 1.74
C GLN A 82 5.71 10.59 1.65
N ILE A 83 5.12 10.00 2.70
CA ILE A 83 3.70 9.72 2.77
C ILE A 83 3.10 10.35 4.02
N VAL A 84 1.84 10.75 3.90
CA VAL A 84 1.03 11.30 4.99
C VAL A 84 -0.21 10.43 5.16
N LYS A 85 -0.69 10.33 6.40
CA LYS A 85 -1.96 9.67 6.71
C LYS A 85 -3.04 10.74 6.82
N ASP A 86 -4.10 10.59 6.05
CA ASP A 86 -5.24 11.50 6.10
C ASP A 86 -6.11 11.26 7.37
N ALA A 87 -7.14 12.09 7.53
CA ALA A 87 -8.08 11.98 8.64
C ALA A 87 -8.94 10.69 8.62
N GLU A 88 -9.08 10.07 7.44
CA GLU A 88 -9.80 8.80 7.25
C GLU A 88 -8.90 7.58 7.49
N GLY A 89 -7.61 7.81 7.71
CA GLY A 89 -6.60 6.80 7.95
C GLY A 89 -5.98 6.20 6.69
N LYS A 90 -6.20 6.78 5.51
CA LYS A 90 -5.55 6.37 4.26
C LYS A 90 -4.20 7.05 4.12
N TYR A 91 -3.27 6.36 3.47
CA TYR A 91 -1.94 6.91 3.18
C TYR A 91 -1.91 7.46 1.76
N GLU A 92 -1.34 8.65 1.60
CA GLU A 92 -1.10 9.30 0.32
C GLU A 92 0.32 9.85 0.27
N MET A 93 0.84 10.10 -0.93
CA MET A 93 2.12 10.82 -1.07
C MET A 93 1.99 12.22 -0.46
N ALA A 94 3.00 12.62 0.31
CA ALA A 94 3.13 13.97 0.80
C ALA A 94 3.20 14.92 -0.40
N LYS A 95 2.12 15.67 -0.62
CA LYS A 95 2.09 16.77 -1.58
C LYS A 95 3.05 17.85 -1.09
N SER A 96 3.80 18.45 -2.00
CA SER A 96 4.55 19.67 -1.67
C SER A 96 3.59 20.79 -1.23
N ASP A 97 4.09 21.73 -0.43
CA ASP A 97 3.30 22.91 -0.01
C ASP A 97 2.69 23.66 -1.21
N LEU A 98 3.37 23.62 -2.37
CA LEU A 98 2.88 24.17 -3.63
C LEU A 98 1.74 23.36 -4.24
N GLU A 99 1.84 22.02 -4.23
CA GLU A 99 0.75 21.14 -4.70
C GLU A 99 -0.48 21.23 -3.81
N GLN A 100 -0.31 21.39 -2.49
CA GLN A 100 -1.42 21.64 -1.57
C GLN A 100 -2.13 22.96 -1.89
N GLN A 101 -1.38 24.05 -2.06
CA GLN A 101 -1.95 25.34 -2.46
C GLN A 101 -2.68 25.26 -3.81
N ILE A 102 -2.15 24.50 -4.77
CA ILE A 102 -2.81 24.26 -6.06
C ILE A 102 -4.12 23.49 -5.89
N ASP A 103 -4.17 22.47 -5.04
CA ASP A 103 -5.40 21.69 -4.80
C ASP A 103 -6.47 22.49 -4.06
N GLU A 104 -6.05 23.34 -3.12
CA GLU A 104 -6.91 24.30 -2.43
C GLU A 104 -7.50 25.31 -3.43
N MET A 105 -6.69 25.83 -4.36
CA MET A 105 -7.14 26.68 -5.47
C MET A 105 -8.05 25.96 -6.48
N LYS A 106 -7.91 24.64 -6.70
CA LYS A 106 -8.86 23.88 -7.55
C LYS A 106 -10.24 23.74 -6.93
N SER A 107 -10.31 23.83 -5.61
CA SER A 107 -11.56 23.68 -4.86
C SER A 107 -12.39 24.97 -4.87
N GLU A 108 -11.83 26.09 -5.35
CA GLU A 108 -12.58 27.32 -5.63
C GLU A 108 -13.24 27.28 -7.02
N ASP A 109 -14.56 27.48 -7.04
CA ASP A 109 -15.36 27.56 -8.27
C ASP A 109 -14.84 28.68 -9.20
N GLY A 110 -14.38 28.30 -10.40
CA GLY A 110 -13.92 29.23 -11.45
C GLY A 110 -12.46 29.03 -11.89
N VAL A 111 -11.68 28.20 -11.20
CA VAL A 111 -10.26 28.00 -11.53
C VAL A 111 -10.07 26.85 -12.54
N LYS A 112 -9.53 27.15 -13.72
CA LYS A 112 -9.16 26.13 -14.73
C LYS A 112 -7.64 25.89 -14.69
N ILE A 113 -7.24 24.76 -14.11
CA ILE A 113 -5.83 24.34 -14.07
C ILE A 113 -5.54 23.37 -15.21
N LYS A 114 -4.49 23.67 -16.00
CA LYS A 114 -3.91 22.75 -16.99
C LYS A 114 -2.52 22.35 -16.54
N VAL A 115 -2.28 21.05 -16.43
CA VAL A 115 -0.94 20.46 -16.27
C VAL A 115 -0.38 20.21 -17.66
N GLU A 116 0.76 20.82 -17.99
CA GLU A 116 1.45 20.60 -19.27
C GLU A 116 2.40 19.38 -19.15
N LYS A 117 2.77 18.78 -20.29
CA LYS A 117 3.43 17.46 -20.36
C LYS A 117 4.81 17.40 -19.71
N ASP A 118 5.41 18.55 -19.44
CA ASP A 118 6.77 18.70 -18.94
C ASP A 118 6.82 18.94 -17.41
N GLY A 119 5.69 18.86 -16.72
CA GLY A 119 5.58 19.17 -15.28
C GLY A 119 5.26 20.65 -14.99
N ASP A 120 5.11 21.46 -16.04
CA ASP A 120 4.72 22.87 -15.94
C ASP A 120 3.22 23.01 -15.60
N TYR A 121 2.91 23.99 -14.74
CA TYR A 121 1.53 24.29 -14.35
C TYR A 121 1.06 25.60 -14.96
N LYS A 122 -0.18 25.59 -15.46
CA LYS A 122 -0.85 26.78 -15.97
C LYS A 122 -2.20 26.94 -15.30
N ILE A 123 -2.30 27.96 -14.47
CA ILE A 123 -3.52 28.32 -13.75
C ILE A 123 -4.14 29.49 -14.50
N LYS A 124 -5.40 29.34 -14.92
CA LYS A 124 -6.21 30.42 -15.46
C LYS A 124 -7.38 30.68 -14.51
N THR A 125 -7.47 31.90 -14.04
CA THR A 125 -8.69 32.50 -13.48
C THR A 125 -9.22 33.54 -14.46
N ASP A 126 -10.43 34.06 -14.24
CA ASP A 126 -11.04 35.05 -15.14
C ASP A 126 -10.20 36.34 -15.27
N ASP A 127 -9.39 36.67 -14.25
CA ASP A 127 -8.56 37.88 -14.21
C ASP A 127 -7.04 37.64 -14.34
N LYS A 128 -6.56 36.39 -14.19
CA LYS A 128 -5.13 36.11 -14.07
C LYS A 128 -4.72 34.82 -14.77
N LYS A 129 -3.52 34.86 -15.35
CA LYS A 129 -2.84 33.70 -15.90
C LYS A 129 -1.50 33.51 -15.20
N ILE A 130 -1.39 32.44 -14.44
CA ILE A 130 -0.15 32.05 -13.76
C ILE A 130 0.47 30.92 -14.57
N LYS A 131 1.72 31.09 -14.99
CA LYS A 131 2.53 30.02 -15.58
C LYS A 131 3.68 29.70 -14.62
N ILE A 132 3.82 28.45 -14.25
CA ILE A 132 4.92 27.95 -13.41
C ILE A 132 5.77 27.07 -14.30
N GLU A 133 7.03 27.47 -14.50
CA GLU A 133 8.05 26.74 -15.25
C GLU A 133 9.21 26.44 -14.30
N ASP A 134 9.60 25.18 -14.16
CA ASP A 134 10.82 24.75 -13.43
C ASP A 134 10.96 25.33 -12.00
N GLY A 135 9.85 25.43 -11.26
CA GLY A 135 9.82 25.96 -9.89
C GLY A 135 9.78 27.50 -9.77
N GLU A 136 9.84 28.24 -10.87
CA GLU A 136 9.67 29.70 -10.88
C GLU A 136 8.26 30.10 -11.34
N ALA A 137 7.55 30.85 -10.50
CA ALA A 137 6.20 31.36 -10.82
C ALA A 137 6.28 32.69 -11.58
N LYS A 138 5.83 32.71 -12.84
CA LYS A 138 5.62 33.93 -13.63
C LYS A 138 4.13 34.28 -13.67
N ILE A 139 3.77 35.37 -12.99
CA ILE A 139 2.40 35.91 -12.97
C ILE A 139 2.25 36.91 -14.11
N LYS A 140 1.32 36.67 -15.03
CA LYS A 140 0.87 37.67 -16.01
C LYS A 140 -0.56 38.07 -15.67
N THR A 141 -0.73 39.35 -15.37
CA THR A 141 -2.05 39.98 -15.34
C THR A 141 -2.37 40.41 -16.78
N ASP A 142 -3.47 39.92 -17.34
CA ASP A 142 -3.98 40.44 -18.61
C ASP A 142 -4.56 41.84 -18.31
N ASN A 143 -4.02 42.87 -18.96
CA ASN A 143 -4.47 44.26 -18.85
C ASN A 143 -5.38 44.60 -20.03
#